data_AF-A0A3S0PQ18-F1
#
_entry.id   AF-A0A3S0PQ18-F1
#
_cell.length_a   1.000
_cell.length_b   1.000
_cell.length_c   1.000
_cell.angle_alpha   90.00
_cell.angle_beta   90.00
_cell.angle_gamma   90.00
#
_symmetry.space_group_name_H-M   'P 1'
#
loop_
_entity.id
_entity.type
_entity.pdbx_description
1 polymer ?
#
loop_
_entity_poly.entity_id
_entity_poly.type
_entity_poly.pdbx_seq_one_letter_code
_entity_poly.pdbx_strand_id
1 'polypeptide(L)'
;MNTPRFGQLADVAYQYFTPAFVQDLADQPPLQEELNNWWTLNLTSWVAQAMPAAPSWFYDPATTNIPSDAASVAIQWSAFSGRIKQFYSANPPVAPANPYKLNATQIYSLGDTGYYADSSNKNVALPNIPSTLCPQANWNGTLKTFGPYGPRGWQDEYCEWSVFRNASNQVVRVDFTCENPEYWTTLWKVSPERVVQLYNSTLNANAQSQNQITVTLADLQLTDASGNPVIDPNTGRPAYNPLNKWNSGPISVRGASNPSGGAMHLTSTPNTLQTEIGLAGASSVQYSSGNLYPQPLICCGNFGQEYRHSDPHIGQSVSQAVNPNTGSYNLANLANPFGLYIQLPNFANWTFGSNIVPGQGGIPASAQPSDIWQIVRGSQTCIDPVTGQAFPGNMILHAACQIPLAWLQANPNLTLADIQINGRPIQWAGQIAETFNMTLYARPLPAGSTKPPTNPCTSTQTAPYVPLQCMYSQLWNGYYPINEPAPTGAALSLASNTTFVAPWLPANGKSQALTLTCTTVPSPLSDLQVAFLLPGSDAVDTNISVTVSAATPVTYAVPGNSYPDNYFALSLAVTVGSSSAPGLRSVQITVNSNSNVLPDAVFIPEIE
;
A
#
# COMPACT_ATOMS: atom_id res chain seq x y z
N MET A 1 10.42 10.71 -34.02
CA MET A 1 11.20 10.08 -32.94
C MET A 1 10.38 8.89 -32.48
N ASN A 2 10.81 7.70 -32.91
CA ASN A 2 10.04 6.47 -32.76
C ASN A 2 10.19 5.98 -31.32
N THR A 3 9.09 5.92 -30.59
CA THR A 3 8.97 5.16 -29.34
C THR A 3 9.30 3.69 -29.64
N PRO A 4 10.19 3.03 -28.88
CA PRO A 4 10.42 1.60 -29.04
C PRO A 4 9.09 0.87 -28.78
N ARG A 5 8.72 -0.06 -29.66
CA ARG A 5 7.66 -1.02 -29.35
C ARG A 5 8.32 -2.09 -28.49
N PHE A 6 7.71 -2.47 -27.37
CA PHE A 6 8.25 -3.51 -26.51
C PHE A 6 7.76 -4.87 -27.01
N GLY A 7 8.72 -5.75 -27.28
CA GLY A 7 8.51 -7.11 -27.75
C GLY A 7 7.61 -7.93 -26.83
N GLN A 8 6.84 -8.81 -27.48
CA GLN A 8 5.95 -9.78 -26.88
C GLN A 8 6.80 -10.78 -26.07
N LEU A 9 6.62 -10.81 -24.75
CA LEU A 9 7.28 -11.80 -23.88
C LEU A 9 6.95 -13.21 -24.41
N ALA A 10 7.98 -13.96 -24.81
CA ALA A 10 7.83 -15.31 -25.34
C ALA A 10 7.20 -16.24 -24.28
N ASP A 11 6.14 -16.95 -24.69
CA ASP A 11 5.26 -17.82 -23.91
C ASP A 11 4.53 -17.13 -22.74
N VAL A 12 3.19 -17.00 -22.80
CA VAL A 12 2.43 -16.44 -21.67
C VAL A 12 2.39 -17.47 -20.53
N ALA A 13 3.47 -17.48 -19.78
CA ALA A 13 3.54 -17.83 -18.38
C ALA A 13 2.38 -17.14 -17.63
N TYR A 14 1.92 -17.76 -16.55
CA TYR A 14 0.87 -17.27 -15.67
C TYR A 14 0.80 -15.73 -15.56
N GLN A 15 -0.38 -15.16 -15.77
CA GLN A 15 -0.61 -13.71 -15.65
C GLN A 15 -1.19 -13.36 -14.27
N TYR A 16 -0.56 -12.40 -13.58
CA TYR A 16 -1.23 -11.74 -12.46
C TYR A 16 -2.17 -10.66 -13.01
N PHE A 17 -3.44 -10.70 -12.60
CA PHE A 17 -4.40 -9.67 -12.97
C PHE A 17 -4.18 -8.42 -12.11
N THR A 18 -4.45 -7.26 -12.70
CA THR A 18 -4.50 -5.98 -11.99
C THR A 18 -5.59 -6.01 -10.91
N PRO A 19 -5.46 -5.20 -9.83
CA PRO A 19 -6.43 -5.20 -8.73
C PRO A 19 -7.86 -5.03 -9.24
N ALA A 20 -8.80 -5.83 -8.72
CA ALA A 20 -10.20 -5.84 -9.17
C ALA A 20 -10.41 -6.03 -10.70
N PHE A 21 -9.42 -6.60 -11.41
CA PHE A 21 -9.42 -6.79 -12.86
C PHE A 21 -9.55 -5.49 -13.67
N VAL A 22 -9.14 -4.34 -13.13
CA VAL A 22 -9.27 -3.06 -13.84
C VAL A 22 -8.46 -3.05 -15.14
N GLN A 23 -9.10 -2.64 -16.24
CA GLN A 23 -8.50 -2.49 -17.56
C GLN A 23 -8.49 -1.00 -17.95
N ASP A 24 -7.70 -0.22 -17.23
CA ASP A 24 -7.63 1.24 -17.37
C ASP A 24 -7.04 1.70 -18.70
N LEU A 25 -6.61 0.82 -19.59
CA LEU A 25 -6.12 1.11 -20.94
C LEU A 25 -6.82 0.24 -22.01
N ALA A 26 -8.02 -0.28 -21.74
CA ALA A 26 -8.75 -1.18 -22.65
C ALA A 26 -8.98 -0.59 -24.07
N ASP A 27 -9.10 0.73 -24.18
CA ASP A 27 -9.21 1.47 -25.45
C ASP A 27 -7.87 1.63 -26.20
N GLN A 28 -6.75 1.25 -25.57
CA GLN A 28 -5.39 1.25 -26.12
C GLN A 28 -4.73 -0.13 -25.87
N PRO A 29 -5.17 -1.20 -26.57
CA PRO A 29 -4.78 -2.57 -26.25
C PRO A 29 -3.27 -2.84 -26.12
N PRO A 30 -2.38 -2.26 -26.97
CA PRO A 30 -0.94 -2.45 -26.81
C PRO A 30 -0.40 -1.91 -25.47
N LEU A 31 -0.94 -0.78 -24.98
CA LEU A 31 -0.54 -0.23 -23.69
C LEU A 31 -1.14 -1.01 -22.52
N GLN A 32 -2.34 -1.57 -22.69
CA GLN A 32 -2.93 -2.46 -21.69
C GLN A 32 -2.13 -3.76 -21.55
N GLU A 33 -1.69 -4.33 -22.68
CA GLU A 33 -0.78 -5.50 -22.69
C GLU A 33 0.55 -5.15 -22.02
N GLU A 34 1.13 -3.99 -22.33
CA GLU A 34 2.35 -3.52 -21.66
C GLU A 34 2.14 -3.40 -20.14
N LEU A 35 1.06 -2.77 -19.68
CA LEU A 35 0.72 -2.67 -18.26
C LEU A 35 0.57 -4.05 -17.61
N ASN A 36 -0.13 -4.98 -18.26
CA ASN A 36 -0.34 -6.33 -17.76
C ASN A 36 0.99 -7.10 -17.61
N ASN A 37 1.91 -6.93 -18.56
CA ASN A 37 3.24 -7.53 -18.52
C ASN A 37 4.07 -6.95 -17.38
N TRP A 38 4.09 -5.63 -17.22
CA TRP A 38 4.77 -4.97 -16.10
C TRP A 38 4.20 -5.39 -14.74
N TRP A 39 2.87 -5.45 -14.64
CA TRP A 39 2.20 -5.87 -13.42
C TRP A 39 2.57 -7.32 -13.06
N THR A 40 2.52 -8.23 -14.04
CA THR A 40 2.91 -9.64 -13.86
C THR A 40 4.36 -9.76 -13.40
N LEU A 41 5.30 -9.06 -14.05
CA LEU A 41 6.72 -9.06 -13.69
C LEU A 41 6.94 -8.60 -12.24
N ASN A 42 6.30 -7.49 -11.85
CA ASN A 42 6.40 -6.95 -10.50
C ASN A 42 5.87 -7.93 -9.44
N LEU A 43 4.70 -8.54 -9.70
CA LEU A 43 4.10 -9.51 -8.77
C LEU A 43 4.93 -10.79 -8.65
N THR A 44 5.50 -11.29 -9.75
CA THR A 44 6.46 -12.40 -9.71
C THR A 44 7.63 -12.09 -8.77
N SER A 45 8.22 -10.91 -8.89
CA SER A 45 9.32 -10.48 -8.01
C SER A 45 8.89 -10.40 -6.53
N TRP A 46 7.72 -9.81 -6.23
CA TRP A 46 7.29 -9.66 -4.83
C TRP A 46 6.87 -10.99 -4.20
N VAL A 47 6.28 -11.91 -4.98
CA VAL A 47 6.02 -13.28 -4.53
C VAL A 47 7.34 -13.96 -4.19
N ALA A 48 8.35 -13.88 -5.06
CA ALA A 48 9.68 -14.44 -4.79
C ALA A 48 10.34 -13.85 -3.53
N GLN A 49 10.24 -12.53 -3.33
CA GLN A 49 10.73 -11.86 -2.12
C GLN A 49 10.00 -12.30 -0.84
N ALA A 50 8.71 -12.65 -0.95
CA ALA A 50 7.89 -13.07 0.17
C ALA A 50 8.03 -14.56 0.53
N MET A 51 8.66 -15.38 -0.33
CA MET A 51 8.81 -16.82 -0.11
C MET A 51 9.66 -17.09 1.13
N PRO A 52 9.10 -17.77 2.17
CA PRO A 52 9.89 -18.23 3.30
C PRO A 52 10.91 -19.30 2.89
N ALA A 53 11.92 -19.49 3.74
CA ALA A 53 12.87 -20.59 3.59
C ALA A 53 12.15 -21.95 3.57
N ALA A 54 12.65 -22.88 2.75
CA ALA A 54 12.09 -24.21 2.65
C ALA A 54 12.22 -25.01 3.97
N PRO A 55 11.24 -25.86 4.31
CA PRO A 55 9.97 -26.06 3.61
C PRO A 55 9.02 -24.86 3.78
N SER A 56 8.34 -24.46 2.70
CA SER A 56 7.41 -23.33 2.67
C SER A 56 5.96 -23.81 2.53
N TRP A 57 5.05 -23.16 3.27
CA TRP A 57 3.59 -23.30 3.11
C TRP A 57 2.98 -22.11 2.36
N PHE A 58 3.83 -21.20 1.88
CA PHE A 58 3.49 -20.20 0.90
C PHE A 58 3.88 -20.71 -0.48
N TYR A 59 2.93 -20.80 -1.42
CA TYR A 59 3.18 -21.33 -2.76
C TYR A 59 3.23 -20.20 -3.78
N ASP A 60 3.95 -20.40 -4.89
CA ASP A 60 3.93 -19.47 -6.02
C ASP A 60 2.78 -19.83 -7.00
N PRO A 61 1.77 -18.95 -7.19
CA PRO A 61 0.67 -19.18 -8.12
C PRO A 61 1.11 -19.35 -9.58
N ALA A 62 2.27 -18.79 -9.95
CA ALA A 62 2.77 -18.86 -11.32
C ALA A 62 3.28 -20.26 -11.70
N THR A 63 3.66 -21.06 -10.71
CA THR A 63 4.26 -22.39 -10.90
C THR A 63 3.48 -23.52 -10.24
N THR A 64 2.49 -23.19 -9.39
CA THR A 64 1.67 -24.17 -8.68
C THR A 64 0.37 -24.45 -9.43
N ASN A 65 0.03 -25.73 -9.62
CA ASN A 65 -1.27 -26.11 -10.17
C ASN A 65 -2.40 -25.79 -9.19
N ILE A 66 -3.29 -24.86 -9.57
CA ILE A 66 -4.45 -24.45 -8.78
C ILE A 66 -5.69 -25.21 -9.30
N PRO A 67 -6.31 -26.11 -8.50
CA PRO A 67 -7.55 -26.79 -8.89
C PRO A 67 -8.68 -25.81 -9.18
N SER A 68 -9.53 -26.12 -10.17
CA SER A 68 -10.66 -25.27 -10.56
C SER A 68 -11.76 -25.17 -9.50
N ASP A 69 -11.74 -26.01 -8.46
CA ASP A 69 -12.65 -25.96 -7.33
C ASP A 69 -12.03 -25.32 -6.06
N ALA A 70 -10.78 -24.85 -6.13
CA ALA A 70 -10.08 -24.23 -5.02
C ALA A 70 -10.61 -22.82 -4.74
N ALA A 71 -11.72 -22.70 -4.00
CA ALA A 71 -12.34 -21.41 -3.70
C ALA A 71 -11.43 -20.46 -2.90
N SER A 72 -11.57 -19.16 -3.16
CA SER A 72 -10.96 -18.13 -2.33
C SER A 72 -11.74 -17.93 -1.02
N VAL A 73 -11.06 -17.43 0.01
CA VAL A 73 -11.61 -17.15 1.33
C VAL A 73 -11.34 -15.68 1.66
N ALA A 74 -12.38 -14.97 2.10
CA ALA A 74 -12.26 -13.58 2.54
C ALA A 74 -11.60 -13.47 3.92
N ILE A 75 -10.61 -12.59 4.05
CA ILE A 75 -10.00 -12.19 5.33
C ILE A 75 -10.36 -10.72 5.54
N GLN A 76 -11.06 -10.40 6.63
CA GLN A 76 -11.72 -9.09 6.81
C GLN A 76 -11.35 -8.41 8.13
N TRP A 77 -11.11 -7.10 8.09
CA TRP A 77 -10.91 -6.25 9.27
C TRP A 77 -11.60 -4.90 9.11
N SER A 78 -11.78 -4.16 10.20
CA SER A 78 -12.42 -2.83 10.16
C SER A 78 -11.56 -1.83 9.40
N ALA A 79 -12.17 -0.98 8.57
CA ALA A 79 -11.45 0.03 7.80
C ALA A 79 -10.95 1.22 8.62
N PHE A 80 -11.54 1.51 9.79
CA PHE A 80 -11.07 2.58 10.66
C PHE A 80 -9.83 2.16 11.47
N SER A 81 -8.85 3.07 11.63
CA SER A 81 -7.59 2.79 12.33
C SER A 81 -7.75 2.13 13.70
N GLY A 82 -7.32 0.88 13.80
CA GLY A 82 -7.29 0.13 15.04
C GLY A 82 -6.30 0.71 16.02
N ARG A 83 -5.16 1.20 15.53
CA ARG A 83 -4.12 1.83 16.35
C ARG A 83 -4.58 3.13 16.98
N ILE A 84 -5.31 3.98 16.25
CA ILE A 84 -5.89 5.19 16.84
C ILE A 84 -6.84 4.81 17.99
N LYS A 85 -7.70 3.80 17.79
CA LYS A 85 -8.58 3.31 18.86
C LYS A 85 -7.80 2.75 20.04
N GLN A 86 -6.80 1.90 19.77
CA GLN A 86 -6.01 1.25 20.80
C GLN A 86 -5.27 2.25 21.68
N PHE A 87 -4.56 3.19 21.06
CA PHE A 87 -3.66 4.07 21.77
C PHE A 87 -4.33 5.31 22.34
N TYR A 88 -5.54 5.69 21.89
CA TYR A 88 -6.15 6.94 22.33
C TYR A 88 -7.59 6.83 22.83
N SER A 89 -8.37 5.79 22.47
CA SER A 89 -9.81 5.74 22.81
C SER A 89 -10.04 5.54 24.30
N ALA A 90 -11.11 6.11 24.83
CA ALA A 90 -11.66 5.78 26.15
C ALA A 90 -12.05 4.30 26.27
N ASN A 91 -12.40 3.67 25.14
CA ASN A 91 -12.76 2.26 25.03
C ASN A 91 -11.84 1.59 24.00
N PRO A 92 -10.57 1.28 24.34
CA PRO A 92 -9.67 0.60 23.43
C PRO A 92 -10.14 -0.84 23.16
N PRO A 93 -9.95 -1.37 21.94
CA PRO A 93 -10.45 -2.69 21.54
C PRO A 93 -9.75 -3.83 22.27
N VAL A 94 -8.48 -3.65 22.68
CA VAL A 94 -7.71 -4.66 23.44
C VAL A 94 -6.95 -4.04 24.61
N ALA A 95 -6.53 -4.87 25.58
CA ALA A 95 -5.66 -4.45 26.67
C ALA A 95 -4.20 -4.23 26.18
N PRO A 96 -3.38 -3.42 26.87
CA PRO A 96 -3.70 -2.60 28.04
C PRO A 96 -4.37 -1.27 27.68
N ALA A 97 -5.12 -0.70 28.62
CA ALA A 97 -5.74 0.61 28.43
C ALA A 97 -4.71 1.73 28.30
N ASN A 98 -5.03 2.73 27.48
CA ASN A 98 -4.22 3.93 27.31
C ASN A 98 -4.56 5.02 28.35
N PRO A 99 -3.64 5.97 28.61
CA PRO A 99 -3.87 7.05 29.57
C PRO A 99 -4.70 8.23 29.01
N TYR A 100 -4.87 8.34 27.69
CA TYR A 100 -5.46 9.52 27.04
C TYR A 100 -6.99 9.54 27.11
N LYS A 101 -7.62 8.38 26.97
CA LYS A 101 -9.07 8.17 27.13
C LYS A 101 -9.94 9.15 26.34
N LEU A 102 -9.58 9.40 25.09
CA LEU A 102 -10.30 10.28 24.18
C LEU A 102 -11.69 9.73 23.84
N ASN A 103 -12.68 10.61 23.76
CA ASN A 103 -14.04 10.22 23.38
C ASN A 103 -14.15 9.96 21.86
N ALA A 104 -15.27 9.39 21.41
CA ALA A 104 -15.49 9.03 20.01
C ALA A 104 -15.30 10.21 19.03
N THR A 105 -15.78 11.41 19.37
CA THR A 105 -15.61 12.60 18.51
C THR A 105 -14.15 12.98 18.36
N GLN A 106 -13.36 12.93 19.44
CA GLN A 106 -11.92 13.18 19.38
C GLN A 106 -11.19 12.11 18.57
N ILE A 107 -11.60 10.84 18.69
CA ILE A 107 -11.06 9.73 17.88
C ILE A 107 -11.33 9.93 16.39
N TYR A 108 -12.55 10.30 16.00
CA TYR A 108 -12.87 10.55 14.60
C TYR A 108 -12.14 11.79 14.06
N SER A 109 -12.02 12.85 14.86
CA SER A 109 -11.22 14.03 14.51
C SER A 109 -9.75 13.66 14.24
N LEU A 110 -9.16 12.81 15.11
CA LEU A 110 -7.81 12.29 14.91
C LEU A 110 -7.70 11.51 13.60
N GLY A 111 -8.63 10.60 13.30
CA GLY A 111 -8.61 9.84 12.05
C GLY A 111 -8.68 10.74 10.81
N ASP A 112 -9.53 11.76 10.83
CA ASP A 112 -9.76 12.65 9.69
C ASP A 112 -8.68 13.73 9.50
N THR A 113 -7.98 14.13 10.56
CA THR A 113 -7.13 15.33 10.49
C THR A 113 -5.73 15.15 11.08
N GLY A 114 -5.53 14.11 11.89
CA GLY A 114 -4.33 13.95 12.72
C GLY A 114 -4.34 14.78 14.00
N TYR A 115 -5.43 15.51 14.27
CA TYR A 115 -5.59 16.37 15.44
C TYR A 115 -6.94 16.14 16.16
N TYR A 116 -6.97 16.41 17.45
CA TYR A 116 -8.20 16.58 18.24
C TYR A 116 -8.14 17.86 19.07
N ALA A 117 -9.31 18.36 19.47
CA ALA A 117 -9.41 19.47 20.42
C ALA A 117 -9.36 18.94 21.87
N ASP A 118 -8.45 19.48 22.68
CA ASP A 118 -8.39 19.22 24.11
C ASP A 118 -9.49 19.99 24.89
N SER A 119 -9.49 19.88 26.22
CA SER A 119 -10.46 20.58 27.08
C SER A 119 -10.39 22.10 27.01
N SER A 120 -9.30 22.66 26.49
CA SER A 120 -9.09 24.09 26.27
C SER A 120 -9.33 24.49 24.80
N ASN A 121 -9.89 23.59 24.00
CA ASN A 121 -10.15 23.76 22.57
C ASN A 121 -8.88 24.01 21.74
N LYS A 122 -7.72 23.55 22.22
CA LYS A 122 -6.46 23.59 21.49
C LYS A 122 -6.33 22.32 20.64
N ASN A 123 -5.89 22.48 19.40
CA ASN A 123 -5.54 21.35 18.54
C ASN A 123 -4.29 20.64 19.07
N VAL A 124 -4.44 19.36 19.39
CA VAL A 124 -3.39 18.46 19.83
C VAL A 124 -3.23 17.37 18.78
N ALA A 125 -2.01 17.19 18.27
CA ALA A 125 -1.67 16.11 17.35
C ALA A 125 -1.64 14.75 18.07
N LEU A 126 -1.40 13.67 17.33
CA LEU A 126 -1.23 12.31 17.85
C LEU A 126 -0.18 12.25 19.00
N PRO A 127 -0.59 12.05 20.28
CA PRO A 127 0.33 11.99 21.41
C PRO A 127 1.30 10.79 21.34
N ASN A 128 2.38 10.82 22.12
CA ASN A 128 3.34 9.72 22.11
C ASN A 128 2.75 8.39 22.63
N ILE A 129 3.21 7.28 22.09
CA ILE A 129 2.78 5.92 22.45
C ILE A 129 3.97 5.10 22.98
N PRO A 130 3.77 3.95 23.63
CA PRO A 130 4.88 3.11 24.08
C PRO A 130 5.82 2.70 22.94
N SER A 131 7.13 2.72 23.19
CA SER A 131 8.12 2.22 22.24
C SER A 131 8.20 0.69 22.23
N THR A 132 7.95 0.07 23.38
CA THR A 132 7.85 -1.39 23.55
C THR A 132 6.39 -1.82 23.45
N LEU A 133 6.08 -2.60 22.42
CA LEU A 133 4.72 -3.08 22.12
C LEU A 133 4.56 -4.60 22.33
N CYS A 134 5.66 -5.33 22.47
CA CYS A 134 5.68 -6.78 22.72
C CYS A 134 6.18 -7.13 24.13
N PRO A 135 5.59 -8.15 24.80
CA PRO A 135 4.39 -8.89 24.39
C PRO A 135 3.10 -8.05 24.48
N GLN A 136 3.18 -6.86 25.11
CA GLN A 136 2.11 -5.88 25.19
C GLN A 136 2.69 -4.46 25.31
N ALA A 137 1.88 -3.45 25.03
CA ALA A 137 2.27 -2.04 25.14
C ALA A 137 2.68 -1.65 26.58
N ASN A 138 3.90 -1.15 26.77
CA ASN A 138 4.41 -0.72 28.08
C ASN A 138 4.29 0.80 28.30
N TRP A 139 3.16 1.24 28.84
CA TRP A 139 2.90 2.66 29.15
C TRP A 139 3.77 3.25 30.27
N ASN A 140 4.45 2.42 31.07
CA ASN A 140 5.41 2.88 32.07
C ASN A 140 6.85 2.96 31.53
N GLY A 141 7.05 2.55 30.28
CA GLY A 141 8.35 2.57 29.61
C GLY A 141 8.58 3.83 28.78
N THR A 142 9.61 3.78 27.93
CA THR A 142 9.90 4.84 26.98
C THR A 142 8.74 5.02 26.01
N LEU A 143 8.36 6.28 25.76
CA LEU A 143 7.39 6.63 24.74
C LEU A 143 8.09 7.08 23.45
N LYS A 144 7.44 6.87 22.30
CA LYS A 144 7.85 7.32 20.97
C LYS A 144 6.72 8.09 20.29
N THR A 145 7.08 8.92 19.32
CA THR A 145 6.11 9.59 18.44
C THR A 145 5.27 8.55 17.71
N PHE A 146 3.97 8.80 17.56
CA PHE A 146 3.09 7.94 16.78
C PHE A 146 3.44 8.06 15.28
N GLY A 147 3.78 6.92 14.67
CA GLY A 147 3.81 6.74 13.22
C GLY A 147 2.84 5.62 12.78
N PRO A 148 2.73 5.29 11.48
CA PRO A 148 3.56 5.83 10.41
C PRO A 148 3.49 7.34 10.23
N TYR A 149 4.60 7.92 9.78
CA TYR A 149 4.70 9.34 9.50
C TYR A 149 4.17 9.64 8.09
N GLY A 150 4.18 10.92 7.72
CA GLY A 150 3.68 11.41 6.45
C GLY A 150 2.23 11.89 6.52
N PRO A 151 1.69 12.35 5.38
CA PRO A 151 0.47 13.14 5.34
C PRO A 151 -0.80 12.37 5.69
N ARG A 152 -0.83 11.04 5.51
CA ARG A 152 -1.91 10.15 5.98
C ARG A 152 -1.39 8.92 6.73
N GLY A 153 -0.19 9.02 7.30
CA GLY A 153 0.50 7.86 7.88
C GLY A 153 -0.29 7.11 8.96
N TRP A 154 -1.16 7.80 9.70
CA TRP A 154 -2.00 7.21 10.76
C TRP A 154 -3.29 6.53 10.25
N GLN A 155 -3.62 6.66 8.97
CA GLN A 155 -4.69 5.92 8.30
C GLN A 155 -4.11 4.60 7.74
N ASP A 156 -3.51 3.83 8.63
CA ASP A 156 -2.64 2.71 8.29
C ASP A 156 -3.37 1.38 8.06
N GLU A 157 -4.70 1.29 8.09
CA GLU A 157 -5.42 -0.01 7.98
C GLU A 157 -5.74 -0.42 6.53
N TYR A 158 -4.87 -0.08 5.57
CA TYR A 158 -5.10 -0.26 4.13
C TYR A 158 -6.39 0.40 3.61
N CYS A 159 -6.90 1.38 4.36
CA CYS A 159 -7.96 2.29 3.95
C CYS A 159 -7.54 3.70 4.33
N GLU A 160 -7.32 4.53 3.31
CA GLU A 160 -7.02 5.94 3.49
C GLU A 160 -8.16 6.78 2.95
N TRP A 161 -8.30 7.98 3.49
CA TRP A 161 -9.34 8.90 3.08
C TRP A 161 -8.93 10.35 3.14
N SER A 162 -9.61 11.15 2.31
CA SER A 162 -9.54 12.59 2.33
C SER A 162 -10.93 13.20 2.42
N VAL A 163 -11.05 14.30 3.17
CA VAL A 163 -12.32 14.96 3.48
C VAL A 163 -12.32 16.37 2.90
N PHE A 164 -13.35 16.67 2.12
CA PHE A 164 -13.67 18.04 1.70
C PHE A 164 -14.81 18.58 2.58
N ARG A 165 -14.58 19.76 3.17
CA ARG A 165 -15.55 20.47 4.01
C ARG A 165 -15.89 21.83 3.41
N ASN A 166 -17.13 22.27 3.61
CA ASN A 166 -17.55 23.62 3.24
C ASN A 166 -17.02 24.68 4.24
N ALA A 167 -17.32 25.96 3.98
CA ALA A 167 -16.94 27.07 4.86
C ALA A 167 -17.53 27.00 6.28
N SER A 168 -18.63 26.26 6.46
CA SER A 168 -19.26 25.99 7.76
C SER A 168 -18.67 24.74 8.46
N ASN A 169 -17.56 24.21 7.95
CA ASN A 169 -16.88 23.01 8.45
C ASN A 169 -17.70 21.71 8.37
N GLN A 170 -18.77 21.69 7.56
CA GLN A 170 -19.59 20.50 7.32
C GLN A 170 -18.96 19.65 6.22
N VAL A 171 -19.02 18.32 6.37
CA VAL A 171 -18.47 17.39 5.38
C VAL A 171 -19.34 17.39 4.13
N VAL A 172 -18.73 17.68 2.97
CA VAL A 172 -19.39 17.66 1.67
C VAL A 172 -19.08 16.39 0.91
N ARG A 173 -17.81 15.97 0.93
CA ARG A 173 -17.33 14.77 0.24
C ARG A 173 -16.25 14.07 1.05
N VAL A 174 -16.28 12.75 1.03
CA VAL A 174 -15.18 11.90 1.48
C VAL A 174 -14.76 11.01 0.31
N ASP A 175 -13.47 10.96 0.03
CA ASP A 175 -12.87 10.00 -0.89
C ASP A 175 -12.14 8.94 -0.06
N PHE A 176 -12.55 7.67 -0.17
CA PHE A 176 -11.89 6.50 0.42
C PHE A 176 -11.15 5.73 -0.68
N THR A 177 -9.92 5.29 -0.40
CA THR A 177 -9.11 4.49 -1.33
C THR A 177 -8.38 3.37 -0.60
N CYS A 178 -8.23 2.26 -1.31
CA CYS A 178 -7.31 1.17 -0.97
C CYS A 178 -6.41 0.80 -2.16
N GLU A 179 -6.29 1.69 -3.16
CA GLU A 179 -5.47 1.42 -4.33
C GLU A 179 -3.98 1.42 -3.98
N ASN A 180 -3.27 0.37 -4.36
CA ASN A 180 -1.85 0.21 -4.07
C ASN A 180 -1.01 1.23 -4.88
N PRO A 181 -0.01 1.90 -4.27
CA PRO A 181 0.86 2.85 -4.98
C PRO A 181 1.64 2.21 -6.13
N GLU A 182 1.87 0.90 -6.08
CA GLU A 182 2.55 0.16 -7.13
C GLU A 182 1.75 0.10 -8.44
N TYR A 183 0.43 0.01 -8.38
CA TYR A 183 -0.41 0.06 -9.58
C TYR A 183 -0.25 1.41 -10.30
N TRP A 184 -0.33 2.50 -9.54
CA TRP A 184 -0.18 3.86 -10.06
C TRP A 184 1.21 4.16 -10.59
N THR A 185 2.25 3.66 -9.90
CA THR A 185 3.64 3.77 -10.37
C THR A 185 3.83 3.01 -11.68
N THR A 186 3.25 1.81 -11.80
CA THR A 186 3.34 0.99 -13.00
C THR A 186 2.57 1.60 -14.16
N LEU A 187 1.33 2.05 -13.93
CA LEU A 187 0.52 2.73 -14.93
C LEU A 187 1.17 4.02 -15.43
N TRP A 188 1.81 4.80 -14.55
CA TRP A 188 2.53 6.01 -14.93
C TRP A 188 3.70 5.71 -15.88
N LYS A 189 4.44 4.61 -15.67
CA LYS A 189 5.54 4.23 -16.57
C LYS A 189 5.03 3.95 -17.99
N VAL A 190 3.81 3.40 -18.12
CA VAL A 190 3.16 3.10 -19.41
C VAL A 190 2.55 4.36 -20.03
N SER A 191 1.60 4.99 -19.33
CA SER A 191 0.86 6.18 -19.82
C SER A 191 0.58 7.20 -18.70
N PRO A 192 1.44 8.22 -18.56
CA PRO A 192 1.19 9.36 -17.67
C PRO A 192 -0.12 10.10 -18.00
N GLU A 193 -0.49 10.17 -19.28
CA GLU A 193 -1.72 10.82 -19.74
C GLU A 193 -2.97 10.07 -19.24
N ARG A 194 -2.94 8.73 -19.23
CA ARG A 194 -4.03 7.95 -18.64
C ARG A 194 -4.14 8.19 -17.14
N VAL A 195 -3.01 8.29 -16.43
CA VAL A 195 -3.04 8.63 -15.00
C VAL A 195 -3.73 9.97 -14.76
N VAL A 196 -3.41 11.01 -15.54
CA VAL A 196 -4.09 12.32 -15.45
C VAL A 196 -5.60 12.20 -15.69
N GLN A 197 -6.01 11.42 -16.69
CA GLN A 197 -7.43 11.19 -16.99
C GLN A 197 -8.15 10.51 -15.82
N LEU A 198 -7.54 9.48 -15.24
CA LEU A 198 -8.10 8.73 -14.11
C LEU A 198 -8.18 9.57 -12.84
N TYR A 199 -7.17 10.39 -12.55
CA TYR A 199 -7.22 11.35 -11.45
C TYR A 199 -8.41 12.32 -11.61
N ASN A 200 -8.57 12.88 -12.81
CA ASN A 200 -9.69 13.78 -13.10
C ASN A 200 -11.04 13.07 -12.98
N SER A 201 -11.21 11.86 -13.52
CA SER A 201 -12.49 11.16 -13.48
C SER A 201 -12.84 10.67 -12.08
N THR A 202 -11.86 10.14 -11.34
CA THR A 202 -12.07 9.54 -10.01
C THR A 202 -12.34 10.61 -8.96
N LEU A 203 -11.47 11.61 -8.84
CA LEU A 203 -11.61 12.65 -7.83
C LEU A 203 -12.74 13.64 -8.12
N ASN A 204 -13.28 13.67 -9.35
CA ASN A 204 -14.46 14.46 -9.69
C ASN A 204 -15.75 13.65 -9.84
N ALA A 205 -15.73 12.34 -9.61
CA ALA A 205 -16.89 11.46 -9.80
C ALA A 205 -18.13 12.04 -9.10
N ASN A 206 -19.15 12.42 -9.86
CA ASN A 206 -20.40 13.07 -9.40
C ASN A 206 -20.24 14.32 -8.51
N ALA A 207 -19.06 14.96 -8.49
CA ALA A 207 -18.87 16.23 -7.79
C ALA A 207 -19.64 17.36 -8.49
N GLN A 208 -20.22 18.29 -7.72
CA GLN A 208 -20.80 19.52 -8.28
C GLN A 208 -19.75 20.31 -9.06
N SER A 209 -20.15 20.97 -10.15
CA SER A 209 -19.24 21.67 -11.05
C SER A 209 -18.33 22.68 -10.33
N GLN A 210 -18.83 23.43 -9.33
CA GLN A 210 -17.99 24.38 -8.58
C GLN A 210 -16.92 23.71 -7.68
N ASN A 211 -17.06 22.41 -7.41
CA ASN A 211 -16.16 21.63 -6.55
C ASN A 211 -15.25 20.68 -7.36
N GLN A 212 -15.37 20.68 -8.70
CA GLN A 212 -14.48 19.91 -9.55
C GLN A 212 -13.07 20.51 -9.54
N ILE A 213 -12.09 19.62 -9.55
CA ILE A 213 -10.67 19.97 -9.68
C ILE A 213 -10.20 19.70 -11.10
N THR A 214 -9.10 20.32 -11.50
CA THR A 214 -8.42 20.02 -12.76
C THR A 214 -7.04 19.49 -12.44
N VAL A 215 -6.80 18.24 -12.79
CA VAL A 215 -5.48 17.61 -12.64
C VAL A 215 -4.73 17.73 -13.95
N THR A 216 -3.48 18.18 -13.88
CA THR A 216 -2.56 18.28 -15.01
C THR A 216 -1.41 17.31 -14.86
N LEU A 217 -0.67 17.05 -15.94
CA LEU A 217 0.52 16.20 -15.89
C LEU A 217 1.57 16.76 -14.92
N ALA A 218 1.80 18.08 -14.94
CA ALA A 218 2.77 18.74 -14.07
C ALA A 218 2.43 18.60 -12.58
N ASP A 219 1.14 18.57 -12.21
CA ASP A 219 0.74 18.35 -10.82
C ASP A 219 1.21 17.01 -10.27
N LEU A 220 1.40 16.00 -11.13
CA LEU A 220 1.71 14.61 -10.77
C LEU A 220 3.20 14.25 -10.86
N GLN A 221 4.04 15.18 -11.33
CA GLN A 221 5.46 14.93 -11.57
C GLN A 221 6.29 15.15 -10.30
N LEU A 222 7.33 14.33 -10.14
CA LEU A 222 8.42 14.61 -9.21
C LEU A 222 9.28 15.74 -9.77
N THR A 223 9.56 16.74 -8.94
CA THR A 223 10.44 17.86 -9.29
C THR A 223 11.64 17.93 -8.36
N ASP A 224 12.76 18.42 -8.89
CA ASP A 224 13.95 18.73 -8.10
C ASP A 224 13.76 20.03 -7.30
N ALA A 225 14.76 20.40 -6.48
CA ALA A 225 14.73 21.63 -5.68
C ALA A 225 14.63 22.92 -6.51
N SER A 226 14.91 22.87 -7.82
CA SER A 226 14.76 23.99 -8.76
C SER A 226 13.40 23.99 -9.47
N GLY A 227 12.54 23.02 -9.19
CA GLY A 227 11.23 22.85 -9.82
C GLY A 227 11.26 22.15 -11.18
N ASN A 228 12.40 21.60 -11.61
CA ASN A 228 12.48 20.88 -12.88
C ASN A 228 12.02 19.43 -12.70
N PRO A 229 11.35 18.81 -13.70
CA PRO A 229 10.99 17.40 -13.61
C PRO A 229 12.20 16.48 -13.47
N VAL A 230 12.17 15.59 -12.48
CA VAL A 230 13.13 14.50 -12.36
C VAL A 230 12.80 13.45 -13.41
N ILE A 231 13.73 13.10 -14.28
CA ILE A 231 13.51 12.11 -15.35
C ILE A 231 13.79 10.69 -14.84
N ASP A 232 12.86 9.76 -15.10
CA ASP A 232 13.04 8.32 -14.88
C ASP A 232 13.87 7.73 -16.04
N PRO A 233 15.09 7.22 -15.76
CA PRO A 233 15.92 6.62 -16.80
C PRO A 233 15.29 5.43 -17.52
N ASN A 234 14.35 4.70 -16.89
CA ASN A 234 13.65 3.60 -17.56
C ASN A 234 12.84 4.09 -18.77
N THR A 235 12.18 5.23 -18.62
CA THR A 235 11.15 5.67 -19.57
C THR A 235 11.57 6.89 -20.38
N GLY A 236 12.60 7.60 -19.94
CA GLY A 236 13.01 8.89 -20.48
C GLY A 236 11.99 10.02 -20.22
N ARG A 237 11.01 9.78 -19.34
CA ARG A 237 9.91 10.70 -19.02
C ARG A 237 10.02 11.18 -17.56
N PRO A 238 9.34 12.27 -17.18
CA PRO A 238 9.22 12.68 -15.78
C PRO A 238 8.76 11.55 -14.86
N ALA A 239 9.41 11.42 -13.71
CA ALA A 239 9.05 10.48 -12.66
C ALA A 239 7.74 10.92 -11.96
N TYR A 240 7.02 9.95 -11.43
CA TYR A 240 5.77 10.16 -10.71
C TYR A 240 6.04 10.67 -9.29
N ASN A 241 5.24 11.61 -8.79
CA ASN A 241 5.25 11.95 -7.36
C ASN A 241 4.10 11.20 -6.65
N PRO A 242 4.39 10.22 -5.76
CA PRO A 242 3.35 9.47 -5.05
C PRO A 242 2.59 10.32 -4.02
N LEU A 243 3.19 11.43 -3.57
CA LEU A 243 2.59 12.45 -2.70
C LEU A 243 2.36 13.76 -3.46
N ASN A 244 1.90 13.65 -4.69
CA ASN A 244 1.57 14.81 -5.52
C ASN A 244 0.46 15.68 -4.91
N LYS A 245 0.20 16.82 -5.55
CA LYS A 245 -0.81 17.82 -5.15
C LYS A 245 -2.20 17.22 -4.88
N TRP A 246 -2.55 16.10 -5.52
CA TRP A 246 -3.86 15.47 -5.45
C TRP A 246 -3.88 14.18 -4.59
N ASN A 247 -2.76 13.89 -3.90
CA ASN A 247 -2.58 12.70 -3.08
C ASN A 247 -1.71 12.96 -1.82
N SER A 248 -1.84 14.12 -1.18
CA SER A 248 -0.86 14.64 -0.19
C SER A 248 -1.44 14.98 1.19
N GLY A 249 -2.61 14.45 1.56
CA GLY A 249 -3.18 14.71 2.88
C GLY A 249 -4.61 14.23 3.06
N PRO A 250 -5.14 14.31 4.29
CA PRO A 250 -6.50 13.88 4.59
C PRO A 250 -7.51 15.01 4.39
N ILE A 251 -7.05 16.22 4.00
CA ILE A 251 -7.88 17.37 3.70
C ILE A 251 -7.86 17.57 2.19
N SER A 252 -9.06 17.66 1.59
CA SER A 252 -9.22 18.05 0.19
C SER A 252 -9.76 19.48 0.15
N VAL A 253 -9.07 20.36 -0.58
CA VAL A 253 -9.47 21.75 -0.83
C VAL A 253 -10.03 21.84 -2.24
N ARG A 254 -11.31 22.21 -2.35
CA ARG A 254 -12.06 22.31 -3.61
C ARG A 254 -12.78 23.65 -3.71
N GLY A 255 -13.08 24.11 -4.92
CA GLY A 255 -13.75 25.39 -5.18
C GLY A 255 -12.95 26.63 -4.73
N ALA A 256 -11.64 26.48 -4.49
CA ALA A 256 -10.73 27.54 -4.08
C ALA A 256 -9.76 27.94 -5.20
N SER A 257 -9.03 29.05 -5.01
CA SER A 257 -8.01 29.50 -5.97
C SER A 257 -6.79 28.57 -6.06
N ASN A 258 -6.50 27.82 -4.99
CA ASN A 258 -5.42 26.83 -4.95
C ASN A 258 -5.94 25.48 -4.43
N PRO A 259 -6.70 24.73 -5.25
CA PRO A 259 -7.22 23.42 -4.87
C PRO A 259 -6.06 22.41 -4.69
N SER A 260 -6.21 21.48 -3.75
CA SER A 260 -5.18 20.50 -3.38
C SER A 260 -5.75 19.37 -2.52
N GLY A 261 -4.91 18.39 -2.20
CA GLY A 261 -5.25 17.22 -1.40
C GLY A 261 -6.09 16.20 -2.16
N GLY A 262 -6.74 15.30 -1.43
CA GLY A 262 -7.39 14.13 -2.01
C GLY A 262 -6.65 12.84 -1.68
N ALA A 263 -7.33 11.72 -1.88
CA ALA A 263 -6.80 10.39 -1.63
C ALA A 263 -7.04 9.55 -2.88
N MET A 264 -6.08 9.57 -3.81
CA MET A 264 -6.17 8.79 -5.04
C MET A 264 -5.74 7.35 -4.81
N HIS A 265 -4.65 7.16 -4.07
CA HIS A 265 -4.12 5.85 -3.72
C HIS A 265 -3.48 5.90 -2.33
N LEU A 266 -3.13 4.73 -1.80
CA LEU A 266 -2.50 4.59 -0.50
C LEU A 266 -1.16 5.31 -0.46
N THR A 267 -0.87 5.94 0.67
CA THR A 267 0.33 6.75 0.91
C THR A 267 1.02 6.45 2.22
N SER A 268 0.34 5.84 3.19
CA SER A 268 1.02 5.35 4.39
C SER A 268 2.07 4.31 4.00
N THR A 269 3.28 4.44 4.51
CA THR A 269 4.42 3.62 4.09
C THR A 269 4.23 2.11 4.28
N PRO A 270 3.50 1.58 5.29
CA PRO A 270 3.19 0.15 5.37
C PRO A 270 2.02 -0.30 4.48
N ASN A 271 1.32 0.61 3.81
CA ASN A 271 0.17 0.31 2.94
C ASN A 271 0.62 -0.04 1.50
N THR A 272 1.57 -0.96 1.35
CA THR A 272 2.08 -1.40 0.04
C THR A 272 1.65 -2.83 -0.26
N LEU A 273 1.48 -3.16 -1.55
CA LEU A 273 1.14 -4.52 -1.96
C LEU A 273 2.29 -5.50 -1.69
N GLN A 274 3.53 -5.05 -1.89
CA GLN A 274 4.71 -5.86 -1.58
C GLN A 274 4.76 -6.26 -0.09
N THR A 275 4.39 -5.36 0.81
CA THR A 275 4.28 -5.66 2.25
C THR A 275 3.15 -6.64 2.55
N GLU A 276 1.98 -6.49 1.93
CA GLU A 276 0.87 -7.43 2.09
C GLU A 276 1.27 -8.87 1.71
N ILE A 277 1.94 -9.04 0.57
CA ILE A 277 2.41 -10.35 0.10
C ILE A 277 3.48 -10.89 1.08
N GLY A 278 4.41 -10.04 1.52
CA GLY A 278 5.42 -10.39 2.52
C GLY A 278 4.81 -10.84 3.86
N LEU A 279 3.75 -10.17 4.32
CA LEU A 279 2.98 -10.56 5.50
C LEU A 279 2.35 -11.93 5.32
N ALA A 280 1.71 -12.19 4.17
CA ALA A 280 1.13 -13.50 3.88
C ALA A 280 2.20 -14.61 3.87
N GLY A 281 3.36 -14.36 3.25
CA GLY A 281 4.50 -15.26 3.26
C GLY A 281 4.98 -15.58 4.67
N ALA A 282 5.33 -14.56 5.46
CA ALA A 282 5.81 -14.70 6.84
C ALA A 282 4.79 -15.39 7.76
N SER A 283 3.50 -15.21 7.49
CA SER A 283 2.40 -15.77 8.29
C SER A 283 2.10 -17.24 7.98
N SER A 284 2.56 -17.75 6.84
CA SER A 284 2.47 -19.18 6.52
C SER A 284 3.38 -20.04 7.42
N VAL A 285 4.41 -19.43 8.02
CA VAL A 285 5.35 -20.07 8.94
C VAL A 285 4.66 -20.36 10.29
N GLN A 286 4.87 -21.56 10.82
CA GLN A 286 4.34 -21.95 12.13
C GLN A 286 5.35 -21.63 13.24
N TYR A 287 5.02 -20.67 14.11
CA TYR A 287 5.91 -20.23 15.19
C TYR A 287 5.59 -20.88 16.53
N SER A 288 6.59 -20.93 17.42
CA SER A 288 6.51 -21.49 18.77
C SER A 288 5.52 -20.78 19.71
N SER A 289 5.14 -19.53 19.40
CA SER A 289 4.03 -18.82 20.07
C SER A 289 2.66 -19.44 19.80
N GLY A 290 2.55 -20.30 18.79
CA GLY A 290 1.29 -20.69 18.19
C GLY A 290 0.68 -19.57 17.35
N ASN A 291 -0.49 -19.86 16.77
CA ASN A 291 -1.18 -18.99 15.82
C ASN A 291 -2.61 -18.64 16.25
N LEU A 292 -3.01 -18.99 17.47
CA LEU A 292 -4.35 -18.71 17.97
C LEU A 292 -4.53 -17.24 18.33
N TYR A 293 -3.48 -16.58 18.82
CA TYR A 293 -3.55 -15.19 19.27
C TYR A 293 -2.74 -14.29 18.34
N PRO A 294 -3.36 -13.27 17.74
CA PRO A 294 -2.74 -12.48 16.67
C PRO A 294 -1.55 -11.64 17.16
N GLN A 295 -1.66 -11.00 18.34
CA GLN A 295 -0.60 -10.15 18.89
C GLN A 295 0.66 -10.95 19.30
N PRO A 296 0.56 -12.08 20.04
CA PRO A 296 1.71 -12.96 20.28
C PRO A 296 2.35 -13.51 19.01
N LEU A 297 1.56 -13.84 17.98
CA LEU A 297 2.07 -14.33 16.70
C LEU A 297 2.95 -13.29 16.01
N ILE A 298 2.46 -12.05 15.87
CA ILE A 298 3.23 -10.92 15.32
C ILE A 298 4.51 -10.67 16.12
N CYS A 299 4.41 -10.66 17.46
CA CYS A 299 5.58 -10.47 18.33
C CYS A 299 6.63 -11.58 18.17
N CYS A 300 6.20 -12.83 17.95
CA CYS A 300 7.11 -13.96 17.80
C CYS A 300 7.69 -14.04 16.39
N GLY A 301 6.91 -13.74 15.36
CA GLY A 301 7.35 -13.79 13.97
C GLY A 301 8.16 -12.57 13.53
N ASN A 302 8.04 -11.44 14.24
CA ASN A 302 8.68 -10.16 13.92
C ASN A 302 8.33 -9.67 12.50
N PHE A 303 7.04 -9.74 12.14
CA PHE A 303 6.49 -9.24 10.89
C PHE A 303 5.26 -8.37 11.16
N GLY A 304 4.96 -7.42 10.28
CA GLY A 304 3.82 -6.51 10.45
C GLY A 304 3.96 -5.57 11.64
N GLN A 305 2.87 -4.89 11.96
CA GLN A 305 2.82 -3.90 13.03
C GLN A 305 1.86 -4.29 14.16
N GLU A 306 2.34 -4.18 15.40
CA GLU A 306 1.53 -4.46 16.58
C GLU A 306 0.35 -3.51 16.70
N TYR A 307 -0.80 -4.05 17.13
CA TYR A 307 -2.06 -3.32 17.32
C TYR A 307 -2.67 -2.62 16.08
N ARG A 308 -2.04 -2.73 14.90
CA ARG A 308 -2.71 -2.50 13.61
C ARG A 308 -3.76 -3.60 13.48
N HIS A 309 -5.01 -3.33 13.18
CA HIS A 309 -6.01 -4.41 13.09
C HIS A 309 -5.72 -5.35 11.93
N SER A 310 -5.21 -4.82 10.80
CA SER A 310 -4.87 -5.61 9.62
C SER A 310 -3.80 -6.66 9.90
N ASP A 311 -2.60 -6.28 10.33
CA ASP A 311 -1.43 -7.18 10.25
C ASP A 311 -1.53 -8.41 11.16
N PRO A 312 -1.87 -8.26 12.46
CA PRO A 312 -2.13 -9.38 13.34
C PRO A 312 -3.31 -10.23 12.86
N HIS A 313 -4.35 -9.64 12.27
CA HIS A 313 -5.50 -10.39 11.76
C HIS A 313 -5.17 -11.18 10.49
N ILE A 314 -4.49 -10.56 9.52
CA ILE A 314 -3.95 -11.20 8.32
C ILE A 314 -3.02 -12.33 8.75
N GLY A 315 -2.10 -12.06 9.67
CA GLY A 315 -1.13 -13.06 10.10
C GLY A 315 -1.75 -14.26 10.79
N GLN A 316 -2.72 -14.03 11.67
CA GLN A 316 -3.50 -15.10 12.27
C GLN A 316 -4.29 -15.89 11.21
N SER A 317 -4.99 -15.20 10.32
CA SER A 317 -5.90 -15.81 9.35
C SER A 317 -5.15 -16.65 8.32
N VAL A 318 -4.03 -16.16 7.80
CA VAL A 318 -3.16 -16.93 6.90
C VAL A 318 -2.55 -18.13 7.63
N SER A 319 -2.06 -17.95 8.85
CA SER A 319 -1.52 -19.06 9.64
C SER A 319 -2.58 -20.13 9.95
N GLN A 320 -3.84 -19.73 10.14
CA GLN A 320 -4.97 -20.63 10.30
C GLN A 320 -5.39 -21.29 8.98
N ALA A 321 -5.24 -20.61 7.84
CA ALA A 321 -5.52 -21.16 6.51
C ALA A 321 -4.59 -22.33 6.15
N VAL A 322 -3.34 -22.32 6.63
CA VAL A 322 -2.41 -23.47 6.58
C VAL A 322 -2.98 -24.69 7.34
N ASN A 323 -3.97 -24.46 8.20
CA ASN A 323 -4.75 -25.47 8.91
C ASN A 323 -3.94 -26.40 9.83
N PRO A 324 -3.09 -25.87 10.73
CA PRO A 324 -2.15 -26.68 11.49
C PRO A 324 -2.79 -27.60 12.55
N ASN A 325 -4.09 -27.45 12.82
CA ASN A 325 -4.75 -28.06 13.98
C ASN A 325 -5.67 -29.24 13.64
N THR A 326 -5.85 -29.60 12.36
CA THR A 326 -6.83 -30.63 11.95
C THR A 326 -6.20 -31.92 11.41
N GLY A 327 -4.87 -31.96 11.25
CA GLY A 327 -4.16 -33.12 10.67
C GLY A 327 -4.15 -33.14 9.13
N SER A 328 -4.84 -32.19 8.48
CA SER A 328 -4.77 -31.90 7.05
C SER A 328 -4.32 -30.46 6.86
N TYR A 329 -3.23 -30.26 6.12
CA TYR A 329 -2.58 -28.97 5.98
C TYR A 329 -2.80 -28.39 4.58
N ASN A 330 -2.73 -27.07 4.47
CA ASN A 330 -2.83 -26.37 3.20
C ASN A 330 -1.57 -25.55 2.91
N LEU A 331 -1.25 -25.40 1.63
CA LEU A 331 -0.47 -24.26 1.16
C LEU A 331 -1.41 -23.04 1.10
N ALA A 332 -0.89 -21.83 1.31
CA ALA A 332 -1.67 -20.61 1.24
C ALA A 332 -0.93 -19.53 0.45
N ASN A 333 -1.64 -18.82 -0.41
CA ASN A 333 -1.23 -17.53 -0.99
C ASN A 333 -2.51 -16.70 -1.22
N LEU A 334 -2.38 -15.45 -1.64
CA LEU A 334 -3.46 -14.60 -2.06
C LEU A 334 -4.12 -15.13 -3.35
N ALA A 335 -5.40 -14.84 -3.52
CA ALA A 335 -6.13 -15.14 -4.74
C ALA A 335 -5.89 -14.03 -5.77
N ASN A 336 -5.58 -14.41 -7.01
CA ASN A 336 -5.41 -13.48 -8.13
C ASN A 336 -6.78 -12.88 -8.54
N PRO A 337 -6.93 -11.54 -8.63
CA PRO A 337 -5.94 -10.48 -8.45
C PRO A 337 -5.62 -10.16 -6.99
N PHE A 338 -4.33 -10.04 -6.72
CA PHE A 338 -3.83 -9.61 -5.41
C PHE A 338 -4.22 -8.15 -5.17
N GLY A 339 -4.56 -7.84 -3.93
CA GLY A 339 -4.94 -6.50 -3.52
C GLY A 339 -5.91 -6.48 -2.36
N LEU A 340 -6.20 -5.26 -1.94
CA LEU A 340 -7.03 -4.94 -0.80
C LEU A 340 -8.29 -4.26 -1.31
N TYR A 341 -9.42 -4.61 -0.70
CA TYR A 341 -10.71 -4.24 -1.25
C TYR A 341 -11.66 -3.72 -0.18
N ILE A 342 -12.16 -2.51 -0.40
CA ILE A 342 -13.24 -1.92 0.38
C ILE A 342 -14.48 -2.79 0.25
N GLN A 343 -15.14 -3.09 1.36
CA GLN A 343 -16.46 -3.71 1.36
C GLN A 343 -17.54 -2.63 1.43
N LEU A 344 -18.74 -2.96 0.99
CA LEU A 344 -19.87 -2.07 1.18
C LEU A 344 -20.10 -1.79 2.67
N PRO A 345 -20.43 -0.54 3.03
CA PRO A 345 -20.92 -0.22 4.37
C PRO A 345 -22.12 -1.05 4.78
N ASN A 346 -22.18 -1.37 6.06
CA ASN A 346 -23.41 -1.79 6.70
C ASN A 346 -24.32 -0.57 6.90
N PHE A 347 -25.30 -0.44 6.01
CA PHE A 347 -26.25 0.68 6.00
C PHE A 347 -27.40 0.56 7.02
N ALA A 348 -27.46 -0.51 7.83
CA ALA A 348 -28.62 -0.79 8.69
C ALA A 348 -28.97 0.35 9.68
N ASN A 349 -27.97 1.10 10.13
CA ASN A 349 -28.15 2.21 11.08
C ASN A 349 -28.02 3.60 10.42
N TRP A 350 -28.13 3.67 9.10
CA TRP A 350 -28.08 4.92 8.35
C TRP A 350 -29.49 5.46 8.16
N THR A 351 -29.69 6.75 8.46
CA THR A 351 -31.00 7.41 8.33
C THR A 351 -30.84 8.81 7.74
N PHE A 352 -31.91 9.34 7.16
CA PHE A 352 -31.96 10.75 6.76
C PHE A 352 -32.08 11.66 7.98
N GLY A 353 -31.40 12.80 7.94
CA GLY A 353 -31.66 13.95 8.80
C GLY A 353 -32.92 14.70 8.35
N SER A 354 -33.31 15.72 9.11
CA SER A 354 -34.56 16.47 8.88
C SER A 354 -34.64 17.22 7.55
N ASN A 355 -33.49 17.48 6.90
CA ASN A 355 -33.43 18.24 5.65
C ASN A 355 -33.63 17.36 4.40
N ILE A 356 -33.69 16.03 4.56
CA ILE A 356 -33.92 15.10 3.45
C ILE A 356 -35.22 14.33 3.73
N VAL A 357 -36.24 14.60 2.91
CA VAL A 357 -37.53 13.94 3.00
C VAL A 357 -37.81 13.28 1.63
N PRO A 358 -37.75 11.94 1.53
CA PRO A 358 -38.05 11.23 0.29
C PRO A 358 -39.41 11.63 -0.29
N GLY A 359 -39.44 11.96 -1.59
CA GLY A 359 -40.63 12.41 -2.31
C GLY A 359 -40.93 13.91 -2.20
N GLN A 360 -40.11 14.68 -1.48
CA GLN A 360 -40.27 16.13 -1.33
C GLN A 360 -39.00 16.88 -1.72
N GLY A 361 -39.14 18.17 -2.07
CA GLY A 361 -37.99 19.05 -2.31
C GLY A 361 -37.03 18.55 -3.41
N GLY A 362 -37.53 17.80 -4.39
CA GLY A 362 -36.73 17.20 -5.47
C GLY A 362 -35.98 15.93 -5.09
N ILE A 363 -36.15 15.41 -3.87
CA ILE A 363 -35.62 14.13 -3.44
C ILE A 363 -36.54 13.00 -3.94
N PRO A 364 -36.03 11.97 -4.64
CA PRO A 364 -36.84 10.84 -5.09
C PRO A 364 -37.55 10.12 -3.94
N ALA A 365 -38.78 9.64 -4.17
CA ALA A 365 -39.50 8.84 -3.17
C ALA A 365 -38.79 7.51 -2.83
N SER A 366 -37.96 7.00 -3.75
CA SER A 366 -37.15 5.80 -3.56
C SER A 366 -35.81 6.04 -2.87
N ALA A 367 -35.46 7.30 -2.57
CA ALA A 367 -34.16 7.68 -2.01
C ALA A 367 -33.85 6.88 -0.74
N GLN A 368 -32.62 6.39 -0.65
CA GLN A 368 -32.07 5.70 0.52
C GLN A 368 -30.83 6.43 1.05
N PRO A 369 -30.55 6.40 2.37
CA PRO A 369 -29.31 6.96 2.91
C PRO A 369 -28.05 6.37 2.27
N SER A 370 -28.10 5.13 1.78
CA SER A 370 -27.01 4.46 1.06
C SER A 370 -26.68 5.10 -0.30
N ASP A 371 -27.58 5.89 -0.89
CA ASP A 371 -27.39 6.50 -2.22
C ASP A 371 -26.23 7.51 -2.24
N ILE A 372 -25.76 7.94 -1.06
CA ILE A 372 -24.61 8.82 -0.94
C ILE A 372 -23.27 8.09 -1.14
N TRP A 373 -23.26 6.75 -1.08
CA TRP A 373 -22.07 5.93 -1.27
C TRP A 373 -21.94 5.52 -2.74
N GLN A 374 -20.82 5.87 -3.35
CA GLN A 374 -20.58 5.66 -4.78
C GLN A 374 -19.30 4.86 -4.95
N ILE A 375 -19.42 3.70 -5.60
CA ILE A 375 -18.25 2.95 -6.09
C ILE A 375 -17.71 3.72 -7.29
N VAL A 376 -16.47 4.22 -7.18
CA VAL A 376 -15.82 5.01 -8.23
C VAL A 376 -14.88 4.13 -9.05
N ARG A 377 -14.13 3.25 -8.38
CA ARG A 377 -13.22 2.27 -8.99
C ARG A 377 -13.37 0.91 -8.33
N GLY A 378 -13.13 -0.15 -9.11
CA GLY A 378 -13.39 -1.53 -8.72
C GLY A 378 -14.85 -1.92 -8.92
N SER A 379 -15.28 -3.02 -8.28
CA SER A 379 -16.62 -3.57 -8.46
C SER A 379 -17.18 -4.14 -7.17
N GLN A 380 -18.50 -4.09 -7.03
CA GLN A 380 -19.22 -4.79 -5.96
C GLN A 380 -19.11 -6.31 -6.11
N THR A 381 -19.05 -6.82 -7.35
CA THR A 381 -18.97 -8.26 -7.64
C THR A 381 -17.98 -8.50 -8.77
N CYS A 382 -17.07 -9.44 -8.57
CA CYS A 382 -16.16 -9.95 -9.60
C CYS A 382 -16.27 -11.47 -9.65
N ILE A 383 -16.06 -12.05 -10.83
CA ILE A 383 -16.01 -13.50 -11.03
C ILE A 383 -14.58 -13.97 -10.84
N ASP A 384 -14.39 -14.97 -10.00
CA ASP A 384 -13.14 -15.70 -9.82
C ASP A 384 -12.88 -16.59 -11.04
N PRO A 385 -11.83 -16.31 -11.84
CA PRO A 385 -11.54 -17.09 -13.04
C PRO A 385 -11.18 -18.55 -12.74
N VAL A 386 -10.76 -18.87 -11.51
CA VAL A 386 -10.42 -20.25 -11.12
C VAL A 386 -11.68 -21.10 -10.95
N THR A 387 -12.69 -20.57 -10.26
CA THR A 387 -13.91 -21.32 -9.89
C THR A 387 -15.12 -21.02 -10.76
N GLY A 388 -15.09 -19.93 -11.53
CA GLY A 388 -16.25 -19.40 -12.26
C GLY A 388 -17.36 -18.85 -11.37
N GLN A 389 -17.13 -18.74 -10.05
CA GLN A 389 -18.08 -18.19 -9.08
C GLN A 389 -17.71 -16.75 -8.71
N ALA A 390 -18.63 -16.03 -8.08
CA ALA A 390 -18.30 -14.72 -7.52
C ALA A 390 -17.27 -14.86 -6.39
N PHE A 391 -16.35 -13.90 -6.27
CA PHE A 391 -15.55 -13.75 -5.06
C PHE A 391 -16.46 -13.59 -3.83
N PRO A 392 -16.04 -14.05 -2.63
CA PRO A 392 -16.87 -14.02 -1.42
C PRO A 392 -17.03 -12.62 -0.79
N GLY A 393 -16.88 -11.56 -1.58
CA GLY A 393 -16.97 -10.16 -1.15
C GLY A 393 -16.84 -9.19 -2.32
N ASN A 394 -16.68 -7.91 -1.98
CA ASN A 394 -16.51 -6.84 -2.95
C ASN A 394 -15.03 -6.67 -3.34
N MET A 395 -14.81 -6.14 -4.55
CA MET A 395 -13.49 -5.74 -5.05
C MET A 395 -13.49 -4.23 -5.36
N ILE A 396 -13.93 -3.42 -4.39
CA ILE A 396 -13.99 -1.95 -4.51
C ILE A 396 -12.61 -1.38 -4.18
N LEU A 397 -12.13 -0.49 -5.04
CA LEU A 397 -10.81 0.14 -4.94
C LEU A 397 -10.89 1.58 -4.45
N HIS A 398 -11.90 2.32 -4.91
CA HIS A 398 -12.14 3.70 -4.53
C HIS A 398 -13.63 3.95 -4.38
N ALA A 399 -14.02 4.61 -3.30
CA ALA A 399 -15.38 5.04 -3.06
C ALA A 399 -15.46 6.54 -2.73
N ALA A 400 -16.51 7.19 -3.22
CA ALA A 400 -16.85 8.56 -2.86
C ALA A 400 -18.14 8.56 -2.04
N CYS A 401 -18.12 9.24 -0.89
CA CYS A 401 -19.31 9.51 -0.10
C CYS A 401 -19.69 10.98 -0.24
N GLN A 402 -20.83 11.28 -0.86
CA GLN A 402 -21.34 12.63 -1.09
C GLN A 402 -22.84 12.61 -1.43
N ILE A 403 -23.53 13.72 -1.22
CA ILE A 403 -24.94 13.83 -1.62
C ILE A 403 -25.07 13.69 -3.16
N PRO A 404 -25.99 12.86 -3.69
CA PRO A 404 -26.22 12.73 -5.12
C PRO A 404 -26.44 14.07 -5.82
N LEU A 405 -25.83 14.25 -7.00
CA LEU A 405 -25.91 15.50 -7.75
C LEU A 405 -27.35 15.92 -8.06
N ALA A 406 -28.23 14.95 -8.36
CA ALA A 406 -29.65 15.20 -8.59
C ALA A 406 -30.36 15.84 -7.37
N TRP A 407 -29.95 15.49 -6.15
CA TRP A 407 -30.51 16.07 -4.93
C TRP A 407 -29.95 17.48 -4.71
N LEU A 408 -28.66 17.67 -4.99
CA LEU A 408 -27.99 18.96 -4.89
C LEU A 408 -28.49 19.99 -5.93
N GLN A 409 -28.99 19.54 -7.07
CA GLN A 409 -29.68 20.41 -8.03
C GLN A 409 -30.98 20.99 -7.46
N ALA A 410 -31.68 20.23 -6.61
CA ALA A 410 -32.91 20.69 -5.97
C ALA A 410 -32.63 21.49 -4.68
N ASN A 411 -31.62 21.07 -3.91
CA ASN A 411 -31.15 21.79 -2.73
C ASN A 411 -29.62 21.78 -2.65
N PRO A 412 -28.94 22.86 -3.12
CA PRO A 412 -27.48 22.91 -3.22
C PRO A 412 -26.78 23.00 -1.86
N ASN A 413 -27.52 23.17 -0.76
CA ASN A 413 -26.98 23.32 0.59
C ASN A 413 -26.89 22.00 1.37
N LEU A 414 -27.38 20.87 0.80
CA LEU A 414 -27.25 19.58 1.45
C LEU A 414 -25.79 19.17 1.58
N THR A 415 -25.46 18.55 2.71
CA THR A 415 -24.12 18.03 3.04
C THR A 415 -24.25 16.64 3.65
N LEU A 416 -23.14 15.95 3.91
CA LEU A 416 -23.19 14.67 4.61
C LEU A 416 -23.74 14.80 6.04
N ALA A 417 -23.72 16.00 6.64
CA ALA A 417 -24.36 16.24 7.94
C ALA A 417 -25.88 16.06 7.91
N ASP A 418 -26.50 16.03 6.73
CA ASP A 418 -27.92 15.72 6.54
C ASP A 418 -28.21 14.21 6.48
N ILE A 419 -27.18 13.38 6.65
CA ILE A 419 -27.28 11.93 6.85
C ILE A 419 -26.82 11.62 8.28
N GLN A 420 -27.45 10.62 8.88
CA GLN A 420 -27.14 10.17 10.23
C GLN A 420 -26.65 8.72 10.22
N ILE A 421 -25.67 8.42 11.09
CA ILE A 421 -25.23 7.06 11.42
C ILE A 421 -25.45 6.88 12.93
N ASN A 422 -26.18 5.83 13.33
CA ASN A 422 -26.56 5.60 14.72
C ASN A 422 -27.28 6.83 15.35
N GLY A 423 -28.15 7.49 14.57
CA GLY A 423 -28.90 8.67 14.99
C GLY A 423 -28.08 9.96 15.16
N ARG A 424 -26.81 9.97 14.74
CA ARG A 424 -25.93 11.15 14.81
C ARG A 424 -25.56 11.63 13.41
N PRO A 425 -25.65 12.94 13.11
CA PRO A 425 -25.16 13.51 11.85
C PRO A 425 -23.72 13.08 11.53
N ILE A 426 -23.43 12.86 10.25
CA ILE A 426 -22.05 12.63 9.80
C ILE A 426 -21.28 13.94 9.92
N GLN A 427 -20.32 13.97 10.83
CA GLN A 427 -19.39 15.09 11.05
C GLN A 427 -17.96 14.73 10.66
N TRP A 428 -17.65 13.44 10.58
CA TRP A 428 -16.32 12.89 10.32
C TRP A 428 -16.40 11.68 9.40
N ALA A 429 -15.43 11.53 8.51
CA ALA A 429 -15.28 10.35 7.66
C ALA A 429 -15.02 9.08 8.48
N GLY A 430 -14.36 9.20 9.64
CA GLY A 430 -14.22 8.10 10.59
C GLY A 430 -15.54 7.43 11.01
N GLN A 431 -16.66 8.17 11.05
CA GLN A 431 -17.98 7.60 11.34
C GLN A 431 -18.44 6.66 10.22
N ILE A 432 -18.09 6.95 8.97
CA ILE A 432 -18.39 6.11 7.81
C ILE A 432 -17.44 4.91 7.78
N ALA A 433 -16.13 5.14 8.00
CA ALA A 433 -15.11 4.10 8.01
C ALA A 433 -15.37 2.97 9.02
N GLU A 434 -16.04 3.27 10.15
CA GLU A 434 -16.43 2.23 11.12
C GLU A 434 -17.56 1.30 10.65
N THR A 435 -18.24 1.64 9.56
CA THR A 435 -19.39 0.87 9.08
C THR A 435 -19.03 -0.15 8.00
N PHE A 436 -17.78 -0.17 7.53
CA PHE A 436 -17.32 -1.14 6.54
C PHE A 436 -15.99 -1.80 6.94
N ASN A 437 -15.71 -2.90 6.25
CA ASN A 437 -14.48 -3.67 6.39
C ASN A 437 -13.61 -3.50 5.15
N MET A 438 -12.31 -3.72 5.34
CA MET A 438 -11.38 -4.06 4.27
C MET A 438 -11.31 -5.58 4.14
N THR A 439 -11.02 -6.06 2.93
CA THR A 439 -10.86 -7.49 2.64
C THR A 439 -9.66 -7.73 1.74
N LEU A 440 -8.94 -8.82 1.99
CA LEU A 440 -8.14 -9.50 0.99
C LEU A 440 -8.63 -10.95 0.85
N TYR A 441 -8.25 -11.61 -0.24
CA TYR A 441 -8.70 -12.96 -0.54
C TYR A 441 -7.52 -13.93 -0.51
N ALA A 442 -7.56 -14.95 0.35
CA ALA A 442 -6.60 -16.04 0.36
C ALA A 442 -7.13 -17.23 -0.47
N ARG A 443 -6.24 -18.07 -1.01
CA ARG A 443 -6.59 -19.32 -1.70
C ARG A 443 -5.80 -20.49 -1.11
N PRO A 444 -6.36 -21.21 -0.12
CA PRO A 444 -5.72 -22.40 0.44
C PRO A 444 -5.78 -23.57 -0.56
N LEU A 445 -4.69 -24.32 -0.66
CA LEU A 445 -4.57 -25.53 -1.49
C LEU A 445 -4.22 -26.75 -0.62
N PRO A 446 -4.90 -27.90 -0.75
CA PRO A 446 -4.56 -29.09 0.01
C PRO A 446 -3.09 -29.52 -0.17
N ALA A 447 -2.36 -29.70 0.93
CA ALA A 447 -0.94 -30.07 0.96
C ALA A 447 -0.67 -31.47 1.55
N GLY A 448 -1.73 -32.19 1.95
CA GLY A 448 -1.64 -33.52 2.59
C GLY A 448 -1.57 -33.46 4.12
N SER A 449 -0.98 -34.49 4.73
CA SER A 449 -0.95 -34.69 6.20
C SER A 449 0.43 -34.45 6.84
N THR A 450 1.41 -33.98 6.07
CA THR A 450 2.74 -33.64 6.62
C THR A 450 2.66 -32.35 7.43
N LYS A 451 2.89 -32.47 8.74
CA LYS A 451 2.84 -31.32 9.65
C LYS A 451 3.93 -30.30 9.32
N PRO A 452 3.61 -29.00 9.24
CA PRO A 452 4.62 -27.96 9.17
C PRO A 452 5.54 -27.96 10.40
N PRO A 453 6.85 -27.74 10.23
CA PRO A 453 7.76 -27.57 11.34
C PRO A 453 7.38 -26.32 12.14
N THR A 454 7.57 -26.41 13.45
CA THR A 454 7.41 -25.26 14.34
C THR A 454 8.75 -24.57 14.51
N ASN A 455 8.84 -23.30 14.14
CA ASN A 455 10.02 -22.46 14.26
C ASN A 455 10.04 -21.71 15.60
N PRO A 456 11.22 -21.43 16.17
CA PRO A 456 11.34 -20.50 17.31
C PRO A 456 10.89 -19.10 16.90
N CYS A 457 10.70 -18.20 17.88
CA CYS A 457 10.48 -16.79 17.58
C CYS A 457 11.69 -16.20 16.85
N THR A 458 11.41 -15.36 15.85
CA THR A 458 12.38 -14.64 15.05
C THR A 458 13.18 -13.68 15.92
N SER A 459 14.48 -13.56 15.64
CA SER A 459 15.33 -12.57 16.30
C SER A 459 14.89 -11.15 15.93
N THR A 460 14.89 -10.24 16.89
CA THR A 460 14.70 -8.80 16.66
C THR A 460 16.01 -8.11 16.25
N GLN A 461 17.13 -8.83 16.24
CA GLN A 461 18.41 -8.30 15.79
C GLN A 461 18.44 -8.20 14.27
N THR A 462 18.61 -6.98 13.76
CA THR A 462 18.80 -6.72 12.34
C THR A 462 20.07 -7.42 11.83
N ALA A 463 19.92 -8.25 10.80
CA ALA A 463 21.07 -8.86 10.15
C ALA A 463 21.94 -7.78 9.46
N PRO A 464 23.28 -7.89 9.55
CA PRO A 464 24.17 -6.94 8.92
C PRO A 464 24.19 -7.12 7.40
N TYR A 465 24.50 -6.05 6.66
CA TYR A 465 24.69 -6.04 5.21
C TYR A 465 23.49 -6.54 4.38
N VAL A 466 22.26 -6.40 4.89
CA VAL A 466 21.06 -6.82 4.16
C VAL A 466 20.74 -5.77 3.09
N PRO A 467 20.68 -6.11 1.79
CA PRO A 467 20.16 -5.22 0.76
C PRO A 467 18.65 -5.00 0.95
N LEU A 468 18.21 -3.74 0.88
CA LEU A 468 16.85 -3.33 1.25
C LEU A 468 16.04 -2.84 0.07
N GLN A 469 16.59 -1.96 -0.77
CA GLN A 469 15.91 -1.40 -1.94
C GLN A 469 16.91 -1.00 -3.01
N CYS A 470 16.59 -1.25 -4.29
CA CYS A 470 17.42 -0.87 -5.43
C CYS A 470 16.62 0.01 -6.40
N MET A 471 17.16 1.16 -6.79
CA MET A 471 16.55 2.03 -7.80
C MET A 471 17.58 2.87 -8.54
N TYR A 472 17.19 3.56 -9.60
CA TYR A 472 18.06 4.54 -10.27
C TYR A 472 18.49 5.66 -9.32
N SER A 473 19.79 5.99 -9.30
CA SER A 473 20.32 7.05 -8.44
C SER A 473 19.68 8.40 -8.71
N GLN A 474 19.30 8.67 -9.96
CA GLN A 474 18.57 9.90 -10.32
C GLN A 474 17.20 9.99 -9.62
N LEU A 475 16.50 8.87 -9.49
CA LEU A 475 15.22 8.82 -8.77
C LEU A 475 15.45 8.94 -7.27
N TRP A 476 16.40 8.19 -6.71
CA TRP A 476 16.75 8.30 -5.29
C TRP A 476 17.07 9.74 -4.89
N ASN A 477 17.92 10.42 -5.67
CA ASN A 477 18.30 11.81 -5.44
C ASN A 477 17.13 12.80 -5.60
N GLY A 478 16.09 12.44 -6.36
CA GLY A 478 14.88 13.24 -6.49
C GLY A 478 13.93 13.06 -5.28
N TYR A 479 13.78 11.84 -4.78
CA TYR A 479 12.86 11.55 -3.68
C TYR A 479 13.45 11.81 -2.29
N TYR A 480 14.68 11.35 -2.04
CA TYR A 480 15.30 11.36 -0.72
C TYR A 480 15.37 12.73 -0.01
N PRO A 481 15.70 13.85 -0.70
CA PRO A 481 15.83 15.14 -0.01
C PRO A 481 14.49 15.79 0.34
N ILE A 482 13.36 15.29 -0.19
CA ILE A 482 12.04 15.87 0.06
C ILE A 482 11.53 15.32 1.40
N ASN A 483 11.24 16.22 2.34
CA ASN A 483 10.67 15.86 3.63
C ASN A 483 9.17 16.15 3.65
N GLU A 484 8.41 15.11 3.97
CA GLU A 484 6.96 15.15 3.98
C GLU A 484 6.45 15.43 5.39
N PRO A 485 5.46 16.33 5.54
CA PRO A 485 4.98 16.72 6.85
C PRO A 485 4.12 15.61 7.47
N ALA A 486 4.26 15.45 8.79
CA ALA A 486 3.31 14.73 9.62
C ALA A 486 2.67 15.70 10.64
N PRO A 487 1.42 15.47 11.08
CA PRO A 487 0.79 16.25 12.15
C PRO A 487 1.62 16.36 13.43
N THR A 488 2.44 15.33 13.71
CA THR A 488 3.33 15.28 14.88
C THR A 488 4.60 16.11 14.73
N GLY A 489 4.85 16.71 13.55
CA GLY A 489 6.09 17.40 13.22
C GLY A 489 7.27 16.47 12.91
N ALA A 490 7.07 15.15 12.95
CA ALA A 490 8.06 14.19 12.49
C ALA A 490 8.26 14.32 10.97
N ALA A 491 9.52 14.31 10.54
CA ALA A 491 9.87 14.31 9.12
C ALA A 491 9.98 12.88 8.59
N LEU A 492 9.51 12.68 7.36
CA LEU A 492 9.69 11.45 6.60
C LEU A 492 10.17 11.81 5.20
N SER A 493 11.26 11.19 4.73
CA SER A 493 11.71 11.41 3.36
C SER A 493 10.68 10.82 2.37
N LEU A 494 10.40 11.51 1.27
CA LEU A 494 9.52 11.01 0.20
C LEU A 494 10.02 9.70 -0.42
N ALA A 495 11.32 9.38 -0.29
CA ALA A 495 11.84 8.06 -0.66
C ALA A 495 11.12 6.91 0.06
N SER A 496 10.53 7.16 1.23
CA SER A 496 9.73 6.18 1.96
C SER A 496 8.37 5.86 1.32
N ASN A 497 7.87 6.72 0.44
CA ASN A 497 6.64 6.52 -0.32
C ASN A 497 6.90 5.97 -1.73
N THR A 498 8.15 5.59 -2.04
CA THR A 498 8.48 4.90 -3.28
C THR A 498 8.03 3.43 -3.22
N THR A 499 8.22 2.69 -4.31
CA THR A 499 7.78 1.30 -4.44
C THR A 499 8.92 0.38 -4.85
N PHE A 500 8.69 -0.93 -4.79
CA PHE A 500 9.61 -1.99 -5.22
C PHE A 500 9.42 -2.38 -6.70
N VAL A 501 8.97 -1.44 -7.54
CA VAL A 501 8.92 -1.67 -8.99
C VAL A 501 10.36 -1.74 -9.51
N ALA A 502 10.74 -2.89 -10.06
CA ALA A 502 12.10 -3.19 -10.47
C ALA A 502 12.61 -2.16 -11.51
N PRO A 503 13.81 -1.55 -11.32
CA PRO A 503 14.43 -0.75 -12.36
C PRO A 503 14.80 -1.64 -13.55
N TRP A 504 14.64 -1.09 -14.75
CA TRP A 504 15.00 -1.77 -15.98
C TRP A 504 16.43 -1.36 -16.34
N LEU A 505 17.36 -2.32 -16.34
CA LEU A 505 18.73 -2.10 -16.78
C LEU A 505 18.91 -2.58 -18.22
N PRO A 506 19.16 -1.68 -19.20
CA PRO A 506 19.35 -2.09 -20.58
C PRO A 506 20.66 -2.84 -20.76
N ALA A 507 20.61 -3.99 -21.42
CA ALA A 507 21.77 -4.79 -21.80
C ALA A 507 22.49 -4.17 -23.01
N ASN A 508 23.05 -2.97 -22.85
CA ASN A 508 23.68 -2.21 -23.94
C ASN A 508 25.16 -1.89 -23.71
N GLY A 509 25.77 -2.50 -22.68
CA GLY A 509 27.16 -2.27 -22.30
C GLY A 509 27.45 -0.88 -21.73
N LYS A 510 26.43 -0.04 -21.49
CA LYS A 510 26.60 1.29 -20.88
C LYS A 510 26.36 1.21 -19.38
N SER A 511 27.20 1.92 -18.63
CA SER A 511 27.07 2.01 -17.18
C SER A 511 25.82 2.83 -16.79
N GLN A 512 25.04 2.28 -15.87
CA GLN A 512 23.88 2.88 -15.23
C GLN A 512 24.19 3.17 -13.75
N ALA A 513 23.74 4.32 -13.26
CA ALA A 513 23.92 4.69 -11.86
C ALA A 513 22.72 4.22 -11.02
N LEU A 514 22.94 3.30 -10.08
CA LEU A 514 21.92 2.80 -9.16
C LEU A 514 22.26 3.14 -7.72
N THR A 515 21.23 3.31 -6.90
CA THR A 515 21.35 3.38 -5.45
C THR A 515 20.77 2.10 -4.86
N LEU A 516 21.58 1.41 -4.07
CA LEU A 516 21.18 0.23 -3.29
C LEU A 516 21.25 0.58 -1.81
N THR A 517 20.13 0.54 -1.09
CA THR A 517 20.14 0.75 0.36
C THR A 517 20.44 -0.57 1.09
N CYS A 518 21.12 -0.49 2.23
CA CYS A 518 21.44 -1.65 3.07
C CYS A 518 21.52 -1.31 4.56
N THR A 519 21.44 -2.34 5.41
CA THR A 519 21.39 -2.16 6.88
C THR A 519 22.68 -1.58 7.46
N THR A 520 23.84 -2.05 7.00
CA THR A 520 25.17 -1.66 7.49
C THR A 520 26.21 -1.81 6.39
N VAL A 521 27.39 -1.21 6.59
CA VAL A 521 28.55 -1.34 5.71
C VAL A 521 29.82 -1.65 6.51
N PRO A 522 30.79 -2.41 5.97
CA PRO A 522 32.05 -2.67 6.65
C PRO A 522 32.98 -1.44 6.61
N SER A 523 34.01 -1.48 7.45
CA SER A 523 35.14 -0.56 7.41
C SER A 523 36.43 -1.38 7.30
N PRO A 524 37.16 -1.32 6.17
CA PRO A 524 36.94 -0.45 5.01
C PRO A 524 35.80 -0.90 4.08
N LEU A 525 35.23 0.03 3.30
CA LEU A 525 34.15 -0.27 2.34
C LEU A 525 34.58 -1.25 1.24
N SER A 526 35.89 -1.37 0.96
CA SER A 526 36.44 -2.31 -0.02
C SER A 526 36.16 -3.78 0.29
N ASP A 527 35.78 -4.10 1.53
CA ASP A 527 35.42 -5.46 1.94
C ASP A 527 33.99 -5.84 1.51
N LEU A 528 33.21 -4.86 1.02
CA LEU A 528 31.85 -5.04 0.52
C LEU A 528 31.87 -5.28 -0.99
N GLN A 529 31.24 -6.38 -1.41
CA GLN A 529 31.00 -6.71 -2.81
C GLN A 529 29.51 -6.72 -3.10
N VAL A 530 29.12 -6.18 -4.25
CA VAL A 530 27.76 -6.26 -4.78
C VAL A 530 27.80 -7.07 -6.06
N ALA A 531 26.91 -8.06 -6.17
CA ALA A 531 26.75 -8.89 -7.36
C ALA A 531 25.27 -9.03 -7.73
N PHE A 532 24.99 -9.25 -9.00
CA PHE A 532 23.67 -9.64 -9.49
C PHE A 532 23.65 -11.15 -9.73
N LEU A 533 22.58 -11.82 -9.33
CA LEU A 533 22.43 -13.28 -9.45
C LEU A 533 21.45 -13.62 -10.59
N LEU A 534 21.71 -14.73 -11.29
CA LEU A 534 20.85 -15.26 -12.33
C LEU A 534 19.44 -15.58 -11.79
N PRO A 535 18.38 -15.52 -12.62
CA PRO A 535 17.02 -15.83 -12.19
C PRO A 535 16.92 -17.21 -11.53
N GLY A 536 16.31 -17.28 -10.34
CA GLY A 536 16.08 -18.53 -9.62
C GLY A 536 17.36 -19.28 -9.20
N SER A 537 18.51 -18.61 -9.12
CA SER A 537 19.81 -19.22 -8.82
C SER A 537 20.65 -18.36 -7.88
N ASP A 538 21.53 -19.00 -7.11
CA ASP A 538 22.57 -18.33 -6.32
C ASP A 538 23.83 -17.99 -7.16
N ALA A 539 23.83 -18.33 -8.45
CA ALA A 539 24.96 -18.07 -9.34
C ALA A 539 25.02 -16.60 -9.79
N VAL A 540 26.21 -16.00 -9.69
CA VAL A 540 26.47 -14.63 -10.16
C VAL A 540 26.32 -14.53 -11.68
N ASP A 541 25.57 -13.53 -12.15
CA ASP A 541 25.51 -13.17 -13.57
C ASP A 541 26.78 -12.44 -13.98
N THR A 542 27.71 -13.19 -14.55
CA THR A 542 29.02 -12.68 -15.01
C THR A 542 28.95 -11.66 -16.15
N ASN A 543 27.78 -11.48 -16.79
CA ASN A 543 27.59 -10.42 -17.78
C ASN A 543 27.27 -9.06 -17.14
N ILE A 544 27.08 -9.00 -15.82
CA ILE A 544 26.80 -7.76 -15.10
C ILE A 544 28.01 -7.40 -14.23
N SER A 545 28.63 -6.26 -14.51
CA SER A 545 29.72 -5.72 -13.68
C SER A 545 29.22 -4.59 -12.80
N VAL A 546 29.64 -4.59 -11.53
CA VAL A 546 29.24 -3.58 -10.53
C VAL A 546 30.47 -2.96 -9.89
N THR A 547 30.45 -1.63 -9.73
CA THR A 547 31.41 -0.90 -8.89
C THR A 547 30.68 -0.16 -7.79
N VAL A 548 31.11 -0.37 -6.54
CA VAL A 548 30.64 0.40 -5.38
C VAL A 548 31.58 1.58 -5.18
N SER A 549 31.06 2.80 -5.30
CA SER A 549 31.89 4.03 -5.27
C SER A 549 31.79 4.80 -3.95
N ALA A 550 30.66 4.71 -3.27
CA ALA A 550 30.43 5.40 -2.00
C ALA A 550 29.33 4.68 -1.19
N ALA A 551 29.31 4.96 0.11
CA ALA A 551 28.23 4.60 1.02
C ALA A 551 27.89 5.82 1.86
N THR A 552 26.64 6.28 1.80
CA THR A 552 26.18 7.48 2.53
C THR A 552 25.17 7.06 3.59
N PRO A 553 25.34 7.47 4.87
CA PRO A 553 24.32 7.26 5.88
C PRO A 553 23.01 7.94 5.48
N VAL A 554 21.89 7.23 5.61
CA VAL A 554 20.55 7.74 5.28
C VAL A 554 19.55 7.33 6.36
N THR A 555 18.60 8.21 6.65
CA THR A 555 17.47 7.92 7.54
C THR A 555 16.17 8.00 6.74
N TYR A 556 15.47 6.88 6.60
CA TYR A 556 14.16 6.80 5.94
C TYR A 556 13.44 5.52 6.37
N ALA A 557 12.13 5.43 6.17
CA ALA A 557 11.43 4.16 6.23
C ALA A 557 11.60 3.48 4.87
N VAL A 558 12.19 2.28 4.82
CA VAL A 558 12.11 1.43 3.63
C VAL A 558 10.62 1.26 3.28
N PRO A 559 10.18 1.36 2.01
CA PRO A 559 8.77 1.15 1.68
C PRO A 559 8.25 -0.14 2.31
N GLY A 560 7.10 -0.08 2.96
CA GLY A 560 6.57 -1.16 3.80
C GLY A 560 6.81 -1.00 5.31
N ASN A 561 7.86 -0.29 5.72
CA ASN A 561 8.14 -0.07 7.15
C ASN A 561 7.32 1.10 7.70
N SER A 562 6.82 0.95 8.92
CA SER A 562 6.04 2.01 9.59
C SER A 562 6.89 3.19 10.09
N TYR A 563 8.15 2.96 10.46
CA TYR A 563 9.02 3.99 11.03
C TYR A 563 10.34 4.07 10.26
N PRO A 564 10.94 5.27 10.16
CA PRO A 564 12.28 5.40 9.62
C PRO A 564 13.33 4.79 10.56
N ASP A 565 14.38 4.25 9.96
CA ASP A 565 15.58 3.78 10.64
C ASP A 565 16.84 4.28 9.91
N ASN A 566 18.01 4.01 10.47
CA ASN A 566 19.29 4.38 9.91
C ASN A 566 19.85 3.25 9.04
N TYR A 567 20.18 3.61 7.80
CA TYR A 567 20.70 2.72 6.77
C TYR A 567 21.88 3.37 6.05
N PHE A 568 22.42 2.68 5.05
CA PHE A 568 23.38 3.24 4.10
C PHE A 568 22.82 3.16 2.68
N ALA A 569 23.02 4.21 1.90
CA ALA A 569 22.78 4.22 0.46
C ALA A 569 24.11 4.02 -0.28
N LEU A 570 24.25 2.89 -0.98
CA LEU A 570 25.41 2.56 -1.80
C LEU A 570 25.27 3.17 -3.19
N SER A 571 26.29 3.90 -3.65
CA SER A 571 26.35 4.43 -5.01
C SER A 571 27.00 3.41 -5.95
N LEU A 572 26.19 2.82 -6.82
CA LEU A 572 26.59 1.76 -7.75
C LEU A 572 26.73 2.29 -9.17
N ALA A 573 27.80 1.88 -9.85
CA ALA A 573 27.89 1.92 -11.31
C ALA A 573 27.71 0.48 -11.84
N VAL A 574 26.63 0.23 -12.57
CA VAL A 574 26.23 -1.11 -13.04
C VAL A 574 26.26 -1.13 -14.56
N THR A 575 27.03 -2.04 -15.16
CA THR A 575 27.08 -2.24 -16.60
C THR A 575 26.57 -3.63 -16.94
N VAL A 576 25.55 -3.70 -17.78
CA VAL A 576 24.96 -4.96 -18.26
C VAL A 576 25.48 -5.22 -19.67
N GLY A 577 26.19 -6.33 -19.86
CA GLY A 577 26.75 -6.74 -21.13
C GLY A 577 25.69 -6.93 -22.21
N SER A 578 26.04 -6.66 -23.47
CA SER A 578 25.09 -6.75 -24.58
C SER A 578 24.57 -8.16 -24.88
N SER A 579 25.22 -9.19 -24.33
CA SER A 579 24.83 -10.60 -24.43
C SER A 579 24.03 -11.08 -23.22
N SER A 580 23.71 -10.21 -22.25
CA SER A 580 22.92 -10.60 -21.08
C SER A 580 21.54 -11.09 -21.50
N ALA A 581 21.15 -12.26 -21.01
CA ALA A 581 19.81 -12.77 -21.20
C ALA A 581 18.77 -11.90 -20.45
N PRO A 582 17.56 -11.74 -20.99
CA PRO A 582 16.44 -11.07 -20.31
C PRO A 582 16.09 -11.75 -18.97
N GLY A 583 15.35 -11.04 -18.13
CA GLY A 583 14.76 -11.58 -16.91
C GLY A 583 15.15 -10.83 -15.65
N LEU A 584 14.53 -11.25 -14.53
CA LEU A 584 14.79 -10.71 -13.21
C LEU A 584 16.19 -11.09 -12.72
N ARG A 585 16.79 -10.24 -11.89
CA ARG A 585 18.06 -10.49 -11.21
C ARG A 585 17.94 -10.13 -9.75
N SER A 586 18.39 -11.03 -8.91
CA SER A 586 18.54 -10.76 -7.48
C SER A 586 19.81 -9.94 -7.24
N VAL A 587 19.82 -9.12 -6.19
CA VAL A 587 20.99 -8.34 -5.77
C VAL A 587 21.56 -8.94 -4.50
N GLN A 588 22.85 -9.29 -4.52
CA GLN A 588 23.57 -9.83 -3.37
C GLN A 588 24.58 -8.82 -2.84
N ILE A 589 24.64 -8.66 -1.52
CA ILE A 589 25.75 -8.02 -0.81
C ILE A 589 26.56 -9.10 -0.10
N THR A 590 27.87 -9.11 -0.30
CA THR A 590 28.81 -10.03 0.35
C THR A 590 29.89 -9.28 1.11
N VAL A 591 30.11 -9.64 2.38
CA VAL A 591 31.17 -9.11 3.26
C VAL A 591 31.80 -10.26 4.05
N ASN A 592 33.10 -10.51 3.89
CA ASN A 592 33.83 -11.56 4.61
C ASN A 592 33.10 -12.92 4.63
N SER A 593 32.61 -13.35 3.46
CA SER A 593 31.82 -14.59 3.24
C SER A 593 30.38 -14.60 3.77
N ASN A 594 29.90 -13.53 4.41
CA ASN A 594 28.47 -13.36 4.72
C ASN A 594 27.77 -12.74 3.52
N SER A 595 26.77 -13.43 2.98
CA SER A 595 26.00 -12.98 1.82
C SER A 595 24.52 -12.82 2.17
N ASN A 596 23.94 -11.68 1.82
CA ASN A 596 22.51 -11.43 1.91
C ASN A 596 21.98 -11.04 0.52
N VAL A 597 20.76 -11.48 0.22
CA VAL A 597 20.16 -11.34 -1.11
C VAL A 597 18.84 -10.57 -1.00
N LEU A 598 18.62 -9.63 -1.91
CA LEU A 598 17.31 -9.08 -2.24
C LEU A 598 16.84 -9.76 -3.53
N PRO A 599 15.86 -10.68 -3.43
CA PRO A 599 15.39 -11.44 -4.60
C PRO A 599 14.80 -10.54 -5.67
N ASP A 600 15.09 -10.85 -6.94
CA ASP A 600 14.43 -10.29 -8.13
C ASP A 600 14.29 -8.75 -8.13
N ALA A 601 15.36 -8.07 -7.69
CA ALA A 601 15.37 -6.64 -7.43
C ALA A 601 15.44 -5.76 -8.69
N VAL A 602 15.95 -6.28 -9.81
CA VAL A 602 16.07 -5.54 -11.09
C VAL A 602 15.66 -6.40 -12.27
N PHE A 603 15.34 -5.77 -13.40
CA PHE A 603 14.95 -6.45 -14.62
C PHE A 603 15.88 -6.11 -15.80
N ILE A 604 16.32 -7.15 -16.52
CA ILE A 604 17.01 -7.03 -17.80
C ILE A 604 15.98 -7.30 -18.92
N PRO A 605 15.80 -6.40 -19.89
CA PRO A 605 14.76 -6.53 -20.91
C PRO A 605 15.20 -7.50 -22.01
N GLU A 606 14.29 -7.81 -22.91
CA GLU A 606 14.67 -8.18 -24.27
C GLU A 606 15.19 -6.94 -25.02
N ILE A 607 16.34 -7.08 -25.68
CA ILE A 607 16.85 -6.07 -26.61
C ILE A 607 16.28 -6.40 -27.98
N GLU A 608 15.59 -5.45 -28.60
CA GLU A 608 15.26 -5.51 -30.03
C GLU A 608 16.45 -5.13 -30.93
#